data_AF-A0A423Q1S8-F1
#
_entry.id   AF-A0A423Q1S8-F1
#
_cell.length_a   1.000
_cell.length_b   1.000
_cell.length_c   1.000
_cell.angle_alpha   90.00
_cell.angle_beta   90.00
_cell.angle_gamma   90.00
#
_symmetry.space_group_name_H-M   'P 1'
#
loop_
_entity.id
_entity.type
_entity.pdbx_description
1 polymer ?
#
loop_
_entity_poly.entity_id
_entity_poly.type
_entity_poly.pdbx_seq_one_letter_code
_entity_poly.pdbx_strand_id
1 'polypeptide(L)'
;MNPYSLDRYERPEIEPPSTDSRLLMHSCCAPCAGEVLAAVKASGIDVTVYFYNPNIHPQAEYEMRKAEDIRYCERLGIPHIDGDYDTDNWFDRIRGLENEPERGRRCTVCFDMRFERTALYAAENGYGLISSTLGISRWKNMAQINEAGVRATSRYPEVRYWTLNWRKKGGAARMIEIAKREAFYQQEYCGCVYSLRDTNRHRQAQGRPRIQKGVKFYGREAISGSAPGRGEYPSLKNPAGE
;
A
#
# COMPACT_ATOMS: atom_id res chain seq x y z
N MET A 1 -6.72 29.79 9.77
CA MET A 1 -5.40 29.10 9.76
C MET A 1 -5.65 27.62 9.45
N ASN A 2 -4.82 26.95 8.65
CA ASN A 2 -5.09 25.56 8.22
C ASN A 2 -4.50 24.55 9.23
N PRO A 3 -5.31 23.83 10.03
CA PRO A 3 -4.81 22.87 11.04
C PRO A 3 -4.19 21.61 10.44
N TYR A 4 -4.20 21.48 9.10
CA TYR A 4 -3.63 20.35 8.38
C TYR A 4 -2.29 20.66 7.70
N SER A 5 -1.69 21.81 8.00
CA SER A 5 -0.33 22.13 7.57
C SER A 5 0.69 21.33 8.40
N LEU A 6 1.84 20.97 7.82
CA LEU A 6 2.83 20.12 8.50
C LEU A 6 3.43 20.78 9.74
N ASP A 7 3.51 22.11 9.78
CA ASP A 7 4.04 22.90 10.90
C ASP A 7 3.08 22.98 12.10
N ARG A 8 1.78 22.72 11.90
CA ARG A 8 0.74 22.79 12.93
C ARG A 8 -0.26 21.64 12.79
N TYR A 9 0.24 20.46 12.40
CA TYR A 9 -0.63 19.34 12.08
C TYR A 9 -1.31 18.82 13.35
N GLU A 10 -2.61 19.09 13.45
CA GLU A 10 -3.48 18.46 14.43
C GLU A 10 -4.10 17.22 13.79
N ARG A 11 -3.75 16.05 14.32
CA ARG A 11 -4.25 14.78 13.80
C ARG A 11 -5.76 14.69 14.09
N PRO A 12 -6.62 14.57 13.06
CA PRO A 12 -8.03 14.34 13.29
C PRO A 12 -8.22 12.93 13.84
N GLU A 13 -9.09 12.81 14.84
CA GLU A 13 -9.63 11.51 15.23
C GLU A 13 -10.54 10.98 14.12
N ILE A 14 -10.46 9.68 13.89
CA ILE A 14 -11.20 8.99 12.84
C ILE A 14 -12.12 7.97 13.51
N GLU A 15 -13.40 8.03 13.17
CA GLU A 15 -14.40 7.08 13.67
C GLU A 15 -14.75 6.05 12.60
N PRO A 16 -14.67 4.74 12.91
CA PRO A 16 -15.14 3.69 12.00
C PRO A 16 -16.67 3.71 11.91
N PRO A 17 -17.27 3.18 10.83
CA PRO A 17 -18.73 3.10 10.68
C PRO A 17 -19.39 2.10 11.65
N SER A 18 -18.60 1.36 12.43
CA SER A 18 -19.04 0.51 13.54
C SER A 18 -17.88 0.41 14.54
N THR A 19 -18.15 0.69 15.81
CA THR A 19 -17.17 0.61 16.90
C THR A 19 -16.97 -0.81 17.43
N ASP A 20 -17.92 -1.71 17.16
CA ASP A 20 -17.90 -3.09 17.69
C ASP A 20 -17.16 -4.07 16.76
N SER A 21 -16.65 -3.58 15.62
CA SER A 21 -16.03 -4.39 14.59
C SER A 21 -14.53 -4.14 14.50
N ARG A 22 -13.75 -5.22 14.52
CA ARG A 22 -12.30 -5.19 14.25
C ARG A 22 -12.05 -4.85 12.78
N LEU A 23 -11.05 -4.00 12.53
CA LEU A 23 -10.68 -3.57 11.19
C LEU A 23 -9.58 -4.47 10.61
N LEU A 24 -9.86 -5.10 9.46
CA LEU A 24 -8.83 -5.69 8.60
C LEU A 24 -8.42 -4.68 7.52
N MET A 25 -7.23 -4.12 7.65
CA MET A 25 -6.68 -3.15 6.71
C MET A 25 -5.91 -3.87 5.60
N HIS A 26 -6.44 -3.89 4.38
CA HIS A 26 -5.64 -4.32 3.23
C HIS A 26 -4.47 -3.35 3.01
N SER A 27 -3.24 -3.86 3.04
CA SER A 27 -2.04 -3.10 2.69
C SER A 27 -1.45 -3.52 1.34
N CYS A 28 -1.03 -2.54 0.55
CA CYS A 28 -0.27 -2.80 -0.69
C CYS A 28 1.24 -2.59 -0.56
N CYS A 29 1.67 -1.75 0.40
CA CYS A 29 3.05 -1.39 0.70
C CYS A 29 3.15 -0.32 1.79
N ALA A 30 4.31 -0.23 2.44
CA ALA A 30 4.56 0.69 3.55
C ALA A 30 4.36 2.19 3.24
N PRO A 31 4.78 2.75 2.09
CA PRO A 31 4.48 4.14 1.76
C PRO A 31 2.98 4.46 1.70
N CYS A 32 2.14 3.51 1.27
CA CYS A 32 0.69 3.69 1.29
C CYS A 32 0.12 3.47 2.70
N ALA A 33 0.71 2.57 3.48
CA ALA A 33 0.27 2.26 4.83
C ALA A 33 0.63 3.34 5.86
N GLY A 34 1.76 4.04 5.69
CA GLY A 34 2.35 5.00 6.63
C GLY A 34 1.34 5.84 7.41
N GLU A 35 0.77 6.84 6.76
CA GLU A 35 -0.18 7.73 7.41
C GLU A 35 -1.52 7.05 7.75
N VAL A 36 -1.96 6.07 6.96
CA VAL A 36 -3.23 5.36 7.23
C VAL A 36 -3.17 4.62 8.57
N LEU A 37 -2.13 3.81 8.79
CA LEU A 37 -1.96 3.06 10.02
C LEU A 37 -1.65 3.97 11.20
N ALA A 38 -0.87 5.04 10.98
CA ALA A 38 -0.63 6.04 12.03
C ALA A 38 -1.93 6.71 12.49
N ALA A 39 -2.83 7.04 11.57
CA ALA A 39 -4.11 7.67 11.89
C ALA A 39 -5.08 6.71 12.58
N VAL A 40 -5.18 5.47 12.09
CA VAL A 40 -6.01 4.42 12.68
C VAL A 40 -5.55 4.09 14.10
N LYS A 41 -4.23 3.91 14.32
CA LYS A 41 -3.66 3.64 15.64
C LYS A 41 -3.88 4.79 16.62
N ALA A 42 -3.68 6.03 16.17
CA ALA A 42 -3.88 7.20 17.01
C ALA A 42 -5.35 7.42 17.39
N SER A 43 -6.30 6.90 16.60
CA SER A 43 -7.73 6.94 16.89
C SER A 43 -8.20 5.73 17.73
N GLY A 44 -7.28 4.93 18.28
CA GLY A 44 -7.61 3.80 19.15
C GLY A 44 -8.35 2.63 18.47
N ILE A 45 -8.38 2.58 17.14
CA ILE A 45 -9.11 1.54 16.40
C ILE A 45 -8.33 0.22 16.46
N ASP A 46 -9.00 -0.88 16.84
CA ASP A 46 -8.43 -2.23 16.72
C ASP A 46 -8.27 -2.61 15.25
N VAL A 47 -7.02 -2.66 14.81
CA VAL A 47 -6.65 -2.90 13.42
C VAL A 47 -5.66 -4.06 13.33
N THR A 48 -5.87 -4.91 12.33
CA THR A 48 -4.88 -5.86 11.83
C THR A 48 -4.61 -5.56 10.37
N VAL A 49 -3.36 -5.64 9.94
CA VAL A 49 -2.98 -5.49 8.53
C VAL A 49 -3.03 -6.83 7.83
N TYR A 50 -3.62 -6.84 6.63
CA TYR A 50 -3.59 -7.96 5.69
C TYR A 50 -2.82 -7.55 4.45
N PHE A 51 -1.63 -8.10 4.25
CA PHE A 51 -0.80 -7.84 3.08
C PHE A 51 -1.09 -8.89 2.01
N TYR A 52 -1.80 -8.49 0.95
CA TYR A 52 -2.08 -9.37 -0.17
C TYR A 52 -1.98 -8.61 -1.48
N ASN A 53 -0.85 -8.83 -2.17
CA ASN A 53 -0.51 -8.06 -3.35
C ASN A 53 0.22 -8.94 -4.40
N PRO A 54 -0.48 -9.94 -4.97
CA PRO A 54 0.11 -10.96 -5.84
C PRO A 54 0.63 -10.43 -7.17
N ASN A 55 0.27 -9.18 -7.52
CA ASN A 55 0.73 -8.56 -8.76
C ASN A 55 2.16 -8.01 -8.68
N ILE A 56 2.73 -7.85 -7.49
CA ILE A 56 4.05 -7.26 -7.36
C ILE A 56 5.03 -8.19 -8.06
N HIS A 57 5.83 -7.65 -8.98
CA HIS A 57 6.77 -8.45 -9.73
C HIS A 57 8.07 -7.68 -9.95
N PRO A 58 9.24 -8.34 -9.85
CA PRO A 58 9.47 -9.75 -9.55
C PRO A 58 9.27 -10.07 -8.06
N GLN A 59 9.39 -11.35 -7.70
CA GLN A 59 9.27 -11.81 -6.31
C GLN A 59 10.16 -11.03 -5.33
N ALA A 60 11.38 -10.66 -5.72
CA ALA A 60 12.25 -9.83 -4.89
C ALA A 60 11.65 -8.45 -4.53
N GLU A 61 10.85 -7.86 -5.42
CA GLU A 61 10.11 -6.63 -5.10
C GLU A 61 8.97 -6.91 -4.12
N TYR A 62 8.29 -8.06 -4.25
CA TYR A 62 7.22 -8.46 -3.34
C TYR A 62 7.76 -8.64 -1.92
N GLU A 63 8.83 -9.43 -1.77
CA GLU A 63 9.47 -9.67 -0.47
C GLU A 63 9.99 -8.37 0.16
N MET A 64 10.61 -7.48 -0.63
CA MET A 64 11.08 -6.19 -0.12
C MET A 64 9.92 -5.30 0.37
N ARG A 65 8.84 -5.19 -0.41
CA ARG A 65 7.67 -4.37 -0.03
C ARG A 65 6.95 -4.95 1.17
N LYS A 66 6.87 -6.29 1.27
CA LYS A 66 6.30 -7.01 2.41
C LYS A 66 7.11 -6.78 3.68
N ALA A 67 8.43 -7.03 3.62
CA ALA A 67 9.32 -6.84 4.77
C ALA A 67 9.25 -5.41 5.32
N GLU A 68 9.12 -4.42 4.44
CA GLU A 68 8.96 -3.03 4.86
C GLU A 68 7.61 -2.74 5.52
N ASP A 69 6.53 -3.35 5.04
CA ASP A 69 5.18 -3.23 5.63
C ASP A 69 5.15 -3.89 7.02
N ILE A 70 5.74 -5.09 7.15
CA ILE A 70 5.93 -5.80 8.43
C ILE A 70 6.68 -4.94 9.42
N ARG A 71 7.87 -4.42 9.05
CA ARG A 71 8.69 -3.57 9.92
C ARG A 71 7.89 -2.38 10.45
N TYR A 72 7.07 -1.77 9.60
CA TYR A 72 6.27 -0.63 10.02
C TYR A 72 5.14 -1.02 10.97
N CYS A 73 4.49 -2.16 10.72
CA CYS A 73 3.45 -2.71 11.61
C CYS A 73 4.01 -3.08 12.98
N GLU A 74 5.18 -3.73 13.04
CA GLU A 74 5.89 -4.05 14.29
C GLU A 74 6.16 -2.77 15.10
N ARG A 75 6.66 -1.72 14.43
CA ARG A 75 6.94 -0.42 15.06
C ARG A 75 5.68 0.27 15.61
N LEU A 76 4.50 -0.06 15.12
CA LEU A 76 3.22 0.46 15.61
C LEU A 76 2.52 -0.49 16.59
N GLY A 77 3.07 -1.70 16.81
CA GLY A 77 2.39 -2.77 17.54
C GLY A 77 1.04 -3.11 16.89
N ILE A 78 1.03 -3.25 15.56
CA ILE A 78 -0.14 -3.66 14.77
C ILE A 78 0.12 -5.07 14.24
N PRO A 79 -0.77 -6.05 14.46
CA PRO A 79 -0.62 -7.38 13.89
C PRO A 79 -0.61 -7.33 12.35
N HIS A 80 0.22 -8.15 11.74
CA HIS A 80 0.39 -8.22 10.29
C HIS A 80 0.22 -9.67 9.82
N ILE A 81 -0.64 -9.87 8.83
CA ILE A 81 -0.92 -11.15 8.21
C ILE A 81 -0.41 -11.09 6.77
N ASP A 82 0.39 -12.08 6.40
CA ASP A 82 0.85 -12.28 5.02
C ASP A 82 -0.14 -13.17 4.27
N GLY A 83 -0.66 -12.69 3.15
CA GLY A 83 -1.47 -13.48 2.23
C GLY A 83 -0.62 -14.04 1.09
N ASP A 84 -1.07 -15.16 0.51
CA ASP A 84 -0.32 -15.91 -0.50
C ASP A 84 0.15 -15.05 -1.69
N TYR A 85 1.38 -15.28 -2.16
CA TYR A 85 1.91 -14.67 -3.38
C TYR A 85 1.38 -15.40 -4.64
N ASP A 86 0.07 -15.32 -4.85
CA ASP A 86 -0.69 -16.02 -5.90
C ASP A 86 -0.54 -15.35 -7.30
N THR A 87 0.69 -15.28 -7.78
CA THR A 87 1.03 -14.56 -9.03
C THR A 87 0.48 -15.23 -10.28
N ASP A 88 0.41 -16.56 -10.33
CA ASP A 88 -0.09 -17.28 -11.51
C ASP A 88 -1.58 -17.01 -11.75
N ASN A 89 -2.40 -17.08 -10.69
CA ASN A 89 -3.81 -16.70 -10.76
C ASN A 89 -3.98 -15.21 -11.12
N TRP A 90 -3.08 -14.34 -10.65
CA TRP A 90 -3.11 -12.94 -11.06
C TRP A 90 -2.90 -12.79 -12.57
N PHE A 91 -1.92 -13.50 -13.15
CA PHE A 91 -1.67 -13.51 -14.60
C PHE A 91 -2.86 -14.07 -15.39
N ASP A 92 -3.48 -15.14 -14.90
CA ASP A 92 -4.66 -15.73 -15.54
C ASP A 92 -5.84 -14.76 -15.57
N ARG A 93 -6.09 -14.06 -14.47
CA ARG A 93 -7.19 -13.08 -14.37
C ARG A 93 -7.00 -11.87 -15.28
N ILE A 94 -5.77 -11.43 -15.53
CA ILE A 94 -5.48 -10.25 -16.35
C ILE A 94 -5.27 -10.56 -17.83
N ARG A 95 -5.37 -11.83 -18.24
CA ARG A 95 -5.14 -12.26 -19.62
C ARG A 95 -6.02 -11.46 -20.60
N GLY A 96 -5.40 -10.90 -21.65
CA GLY A 96 -6.05 -10.02 -22.62
C GLY A 96 -6.15 -8.55 -22.18
N LEU A 97 -5.69 -8.19 -20.96
CA LEU A 97 -5.67 -6.82 -20.43
C LEU A 97 -4.24 -6.26 -20.31
N GLU A 98 -3.25 -6.89 -20.95
CA GLU A 98 -1.83 -6.55 -20.83
C GLU A 98 -1.51 -5.15 -21.36
N ASN A 99 -2.30 -4.66 -22.32
CA ASN A 99 -2.14 -3.35 -22.97
C ASN A 99 -3.09 -2.28 -22.44
N GLU A 100 -3.96 -2.61 -21.47
CA GLU A 100 -4.78 -1.61 -20.80
C GLU A 100 -3.89 -0.55 -20.12
N PRO A 101 -4.26 0.73 -20.16
CA PRO A 101 -3.51 1.78 -19.47
C PRO A 101 -3.60 1.62 -17.95
N GLU A 102 -2.71 2.29 -17.22
CA GLU A 102 -2.85 2.43 -15.77
C GLU A 102 -4.18 3.16 -15.44
N ARG A 103 -4.88 2.71 -14.40
CA ARG A 103 -6.28 3.08 -14.09
C ARG A 103 -7.32 2.57 -15.11
N GLY A 104 -6.92 1.75 -16.08
CA GLY A 104 -7.81 1.02 -16.98
C GLY A 104 -8.37 -0.26 -16.37
N ARG A 105 -8.94 -1.14 -17.22
CA ARG A 105 -9.66 -2.35 -16.78
C ARG A 105 -8.77 -3.33 -16.02
N ARG A 106 -7.49 -3.43 -16.40
CA ARG A 106 -6.49 -4.24 -15.69
C ARG A 106 -6.40 -3.88 -14.20
N CYS A 107 -6.44 -2.59 -13.87
CA CYS A 107 -6.36 -2.13 -12.48
C CYS A 107 -7.60 -2.55 -11.69
N THR A 108 -8.79 -2.48 -12.28
CA THR A 108 -10.03 -2.99 -11.67
C THR A 108 -9.91 -4.47 -11.34
N VAL A 109 -9.56 -5.32 -12.30
CA VAL A 109 -9.39 -6.79 -12.07
C VAL A 109 -8.34 -7.07 -11.00
N CYS A 110 -7.25 -6.31 -11.00
CA CYS A 110 -6.20 -6.41 -10.00
C CYS A 110 -6.67 -6.04 -8.59
N PHE A 111 -7.53 -5.03 -8.44
CA PHE A 111 -8.11 -4.67 -7.14
C PHE A 111 -9.16 -5.68 -6.70
N ASP A 112 -9.98 -6.19 -7.61
CA ASP A 112 -10.99 -7.19 -7.32
C ASP A 112 -10.38 -8.43 -6.69
N MET A 113 -9.36 -9.00 -7.31
CA MET A 113 -8.65 -10.17 -6.77
C MET A 113 -8.16 -9.91 -5.34
N ARG A 114 -7.63 -8.72 -5.06
CA ARG A 114 -7.13 -8.38 -3.73
C ARG A 114 -8.23 -8.26 -2.70
N PHE A 115 -9.30 -7.57 -3.05
CA PHE A 115 -10.42 -7.32 -2.16
C PHE A 115 -11.26 -8.58 -1.95
N GLU A 116 -11.43 -9.43 -2.95
CA GLU A 116 -12.07 -10.75 -2.82
C GLU A 116 -11.37 -11.59 -1.75
N ARG A 117 -10.02 -11.69 -1.81
CA ARG A 117 -9.25 -12.44 -0.82
C ARG A 117 -9.29 -11.78 0.57
N THR A 118 -9.24 -10.44 0.63
CA THR A 118 -9.33 -9.69 1.89
C THR A 118 -10.69 -9.88 2.56
N ALA A 119 -11.79 -9.80 1.80
CA ALA A 119 -13.15 -9.94 2.32
C ALA A 119 -13.42 -11.39 2.78
N LEU A 120 -12.91 -12.38 2.03
CA LEU A 120 -12.97 -13.78 2.47
C LEU A 120 -12.24 -13.98 3.80
N TYR A 121 -11.00 -13.52 3.91
CA TYR A 121 -10.22 -13.63 5.15
C TYR A 121 -10.94 -12.93 6.31
N ALA A 122 -11.52 -11.75 6.07
CA ALA A 122 -12.26 -11.00 7.07
C ALA A 122 -13.46 -11.78 7.61
N ALA A 123 -14.27 -12.37 6.73
CA ALA A 123 -15.43 -13.18 7.09
C ALA A 123 -15.02 -14.43 7.90
N GLU A 124 -13.99 -15.15 7.45
CA GLU A 124 -13.52 -16.39 8.11
C GLU A 124 -12.88 -16.14 9.48
N ASN A 125 -12.39 -14.92 9.75
CA ASN A 125 -11.60 -14.61 10.95
C ASN A 125 -12.26 -13.54 11.85
N GLY A 126 -13.55 -13.24 11.65
CA GLY A 126 -14.32 -12.37 12.54
C GLY A 126 -13.96 -10.88 12.46
N TYR A 127 -13.53 -10.39 11.30
CA TYR A 127 -13.37 -8.96 11.04
C TYR A 127 -14.63 -8.39 10.38
N GLY A 128 -15.40 -7.59 11.12
CA GLY A 128 -16.64 -6.97 10.59
C GLY A 128 -16.40 -5.76 9.68
N LEU A 129 -15.16 -5.27 9.57
CA LEU A 129 -14.82 -4.08 8.82
C LEU A 129 -13.53 -4.29 8.02
N ILE A 130 -13.54 -3.90 6.74
CA ILE A 130 -12.33 -3.83 5.92
C ILE A 130 -12.14 -2.44 5.32
N SER A 131 -10.89 -2.06 5.08
CA SER A 131 -10.54 -0.88 4.27
C SER A 131 -9.22 -1.11 3.55
N SER A 132 -8.68 -0.09 2.89
CA SER A 132 -7.46 -0.22 2.10
C SER A 132 -6.55 1.00 2.16
N THR A 133 -5.25 0.74 2.32
CA THR A 133 -4.21 1.76 2.17
C THR A 133 -4.06 2.24 0.73
N LEU A 134 -4.60 1.49 -0.26
CA LEU A 134 -4.60 1.89 -1.68
C LEU A 134 -5.20 3.30 -1.88
N GLY A 135 -6.20 3.67 -1.08
CA GLY A 135 -6.92 4.93 -1.20
C GLY A 135 -6.07 6.18 -0.98
N ILE A 136 -4.93 6.10 -0.27
CA ILE A 136 -4.08 7.28 -0.03
C ILE A 136 -3.28 7.72 -1.26
N SER A 137 -3.00 6.80 -2.19
CA SER A 137 -2.13 7.08 -3.34
C SER A 137 -2.85 7.90 -4.40
N ARG A 138 -2.39 9.13 -4.67
CA ARG A 138 -2.92 9.98 -5.77
C ARG A 138 -2.80 9.34 -7.17
N TRP A 139 -1.91 8.36 -7.31
CA TRP A 139 -1.69 7.67 -8.58
C TRP A 139 -2.79 6.66 -8.89
N LYS A 140 -3.59 6.26 -7.91
CA LYS A 140 -4.69 5.31 -8.09
C LYS A 140 -6.04 6.03 -8.20
N ASN A 141 -6.96 5.44 -8.97
CA ASN A 141 -8.34 5.89 -9.03
C ASN A 141 -9.09 5.42 -7.78
N MET A 142 -9.57 6.36 -6.98
CA MET A 142 -10.23 6.06 -5.70
C MET A 142 -11.60 5.43 -5.90
N ALA A 143 -12.33 5.79 -6.97
CA ALA A 143 -13.62 5.18 -7.28
C ALA A 143 -13.45 3.69 -7.59
N GLN A 144 -12.48 3.33 -8.46
CA GLN A 144 -12.17 1.93 -8.77
C GLN A 144 -11.81 1.11 -7.52
N ILE A 145 -11.03 1.70 -6.60
CA ILE A 145 -10.67 1.04 -5.35
C ILE A 145 -11.91 0.81 -4.48
N ASN A 146 -12.73 1.84 -4.29
CA ASN A 146 -13.92 1.74 -3.43
C ASN A 146 -14.97 0.80 -4.02
N GLU A 147 -15.19 0.84 -5.33
CA GLU A 147 -16.09 -0.07 -6.04
C GLU A 147 -15.64 -1.53 -5.91
N ALA A 148 -14.34 -1.80 -6.00
CA ALA A 148 -13.79 -3.15 -5.80
C ALA A 148 -13.99 -3.64 -4.37
N GLY A 149 -13.74 -2.77 -3.38
CA GLY A 149 -14.01 -3.06 -1.98
C GLY A 149 -15.48 -3.37 -1.68
N VAL A 150 -16.39 -2.53 -2.17
CA VAL A 150 -17.85 -2.72 -2.00
C VAL A 150 -18.33 -4.00 -2.68
N ARG A 151 -17.87 -4.31 -3.90
CA ARG A 151 -18.23 -5.57 -4.58
C ARG A 151 -17.68 -6.80 -3.88
N ALA A 152 -16.51 -6.70 -3.26
CA ALA A 152 -15.96 -7.83 -2.52
C ALA A 152 -16.77 -8.13 -1.25
N THR A 153 -17.13 -7.10 -0.48
CA THR A 153 -17.90 -7.28 0.75
C THR A 153 -19.38 -7.58 0.50
N SER A 154 -19.93 -7.31 -0.69
CA SER A 154 -21.32 -7.67 -1.00
C SER A 154 -21.61 -9.18 -0.95
N ARG A 155 -20.56 -10.01 -0.84
CA ARG A 155 -20.67 -11.47 -0.67
C ARG A 155 -20.75 -11.91 0.79
N TYR A 156 -20.48 -11.01 1.75
CA TYR A 156 -20.37 -11.30 3.18
C TYR A 156 -21.16 -10.25 3.98
N PRO A 157 -22.43 -10.52 4.35
CA PRO A 157 -23.30 -9.55 5.03
C PRO A 157 -22.73 -8.97 6.34
N GLU A 158 -21.86 -9.73 7.01
CA GLU A 158 -21.19 -9.38 8.26
C GLU A 158 -19.96 -8.47 8.07
N VAL A 159 -19.46 -8.32 6.84
CA VAL A 159 -18.27 -7.52 6.53
C VAL A 159 -18.68 -6.24 5.79
N ARG A 160 -18.24 -5.08 6.28
CA ARG A 160 -18.46 -3.78 5.61
C ARG A 160 -17.16 -3.24 5.01
N TYR A 161 -17.26 -2.57 3.87
CA TYR A 161 -16.14 -1.81 3.30
C TYR A 161 -16.19 -0.34 3.74
N TRP A 162 -15.12 0.15 4.36
CA TRP A 162 -15.00 1.54 4.80
C TRP A 162 -14.36 2.42 3.71
N THR A 163 -15.17 3.28 3.10
CA THR A 163 -14.82 4.13 1.94
C THR A 163 -14.11 5.45 2.30
N LEU A 164 -13.39 5.51 3.43
CA LEU A 164 -12.76 6.73 3.89
C LEU A 164 -11.70 7.28 2.91
N ASN A 165 -11.75 8.58 2.64
CA ASN A 165 -10.76 9.24 1.81
C ASN A 165 -9.53 9.66 2.64
N TRP A 166 -8.55 8.77 2.68
CA TRP A 166 -7.27 8.95 3.38
C TRP A 166 -6.42 10.15 2.91
N ARG A 167 -6.77 10.79 1.77
CA ARG A 167 -6.02 11.93 1.23
C ARG A 167 -6.41 13.25 1.89
N LYS A 168 -7.61 13.33 2.47
CA LYS A 168 -8.15 14.56 3.08
C LYS A 168 -7.54 14.81 4.46
N LYS A 169 -7.82 15.99 5.03
CA LYS A 169 -7.37 16.41 6.36
C LYS A 169 -5.85 16.22 6.58
N GLY A 170 -5.05 16.54 5.57
CA GLY A 170 -3.58 16.47 5.62
C GLY A 170 -2.96 15.09 5.31
N GLY A 171 -3.75 14.04 5.13
CA GLY A 171 -3.24 12.67 4.99
C GLY A 171 -2.25 12.47 3.83
N ALA A 172 -2.46 13.14 2.69
CA ALA A 172 -1.52 13.05 1.56
C ALA A 172 -0.14 13.67 1.87
N ALA A 173 -0.09 14.78 2.61
CA ALA A 173 1.17 15.43 2.99
C ALA A 173 1.88 14.62 4.07
N ARG A 174 1.11 14.15 5.05
CA ARG A 174 1.58 13.28 6.13
C ARG A 174 2.14 11.95 5.64
N MET A 175 1.55 11.36 4.60
CA MET A 175 2.10 10.16 3.96
C MET A 175 3.55 10.37 3.50
N ILE A 176 3.84 11.52 2.88
CA ILE A 176 5.20 11.84 2.41
C ILE A 176 6.15 12.13 3.58
N GLU A 177 5.67 12.84 4.60
CA GLU A 177 6.46 13.11 5.82
C GLU A 177 6.83 11.80 6.52
N ILE A 178 5.86 10.92 6.78
CA ILE A 178 6.10 9.61 7.39
C ILE A 178 7.02 8.79 6.50
N ALA A 179 6.79 8.74 5.18
CA ALA A 179 7.67 8.00 4.29
C ALA A 179 9.14 8.46 4.40
N LYS A 180 9.40 9.77 4.50
CA LYS A 180 10.74 10.31 4.73
C LYS A 180 11.29 9.95 6.10
N ARG A 181 10.49 10.08 7.16
CA ARG A 181 10.89 9.78 8.54
C ARG A 181 11.26 8.30 8.71
N GLU A 182 10.46 7.41 8.12
CA GLU A 182 10.68 5.96 8.19
C GLU A 182 11.68 5.45 7.14
N ALA A 183 12.17 6.34 6.29
CA ALA A 183 13.02 6.03 5.15
C ALA A 183 12.48 4.86 4.30
N PHE A 184 11.19 4.90 3.95
CA PHE A 184 10.58 3.82 3.15
C PHE A 184 11.19 3.72 1.75
N TYR A 185 11.15 2.54 1.17
CA TYR A 185 11.52 2.24 -0.19
C TYR A 185 10.61 3.00 -1.14
N GLN A 186 11.22 3.86 -1.95
CA GLN A 186 10.53 4.70 -2.90
C GLN A 186 10.26 3.92 -4.18
N GLN A 187 9.06 3.34 -4.22
CA GLN A 187 8.56 2.60 -5.36
C GLN A 187 8.31 3.55 -6.55
N GLU A 188 8.90 3.22 -7.70
CA GLU A 188 8.75 4.01 -8.93
C GLU A 188 7.66 3.46 -9.87
N TYR A 189 6.97 2.38 -9.49
CA TYR A 189 5.91 1.72 -10.26
C TYR A 189 4.91 1.03 -9.32
N CYS A 190 3.70 0.75 -9.84
CA CYS A 190 2.58 0.21 -9.06
C CYS A 190 2.91 -1.15 -8.44
N GLY A 191 3.63 -2.01 -9.16
CA GLY A 191 4.08 -3.33 -8.71
C GLY A 191 4.02 -4.36 -9.84
N CYS A 192 3.03 -4.28 -10.73
CA CYS A 192 2.94 -5.24 -11.83
C CYS A 192 3.93 -4.99 -12.96
N VAL A 193 4.23 -6.07 -13.68
CA VAL A 193 5.09 -6.07 -14.88
C VAL A 193 4.69 -5.02 -15.90
N TYR A 194 3.38 -4.80 -16.10
CA TYR A 194 2.88 -3.83 -17.06
C TYR A 194 3.09 -2.38 -16.60
N SER A 195 2.87 -2.09 -15.32
CA SER A 195 3.19 -0.76 -14.76
C SER A 195 4.69 -0.45 -14.86
N LEU A 196 5.55 -1.45 -14.67
CA LEU A 196 6.99 -1.32 -14.85
C LEU A 196 7.37 -1.10 -16.31
N ARG A 197 6.80 -1.88 -17.23
CA ARG A 197 6.97 -1.74 -18.69
C ARG A 197 6.61 -0.34 -19.15
N ASP A 198 5.42 0.13 -18.78
CA ASP A 198 4.89 1.41 -19.26
C ASP A 198 5.67 2.59 -18.68
N THR A 199 6.02 2.52 -17.40
CA THR A 199 6.88 3.54 -16.76
C THR A 199 8.26 3.59 -17.40
N ASN A 200 8.87 2.44 -17.69
CA ASN A 200 10.18 2.41 -18.36
C ASN A 200 10.12 2.92 -19.78
N ARG A 201 9.08 2.59 -20.56
CA ARG A 201 8.87 3.15 -21.91
C ARG A 201 8.78 4.68 -21.86
N HIS A 202 7.98 5.23 -20.94
CA HIS A 202 7.86 6.67 -20.76
C HIS A 202 9.20 7.32 -20.38
N ARG A 203 9.95 6.73 -19.45
CA ARG A 203 11.28 7.24 -19.05
C ARG A 203 12.26 7.24 -20.22
N GLN A 204 12.33 6.16 -20.98
CA GLN A 204 13.22 6.06 -22.14
C GLN A 204 12.87 7.08 -23.23
N ALA A 205 11.57 7.31 -23.50
CA ALA A 205 11.12 8.35 -24.42
C ALA A 205 11.51 9.77 -23.98
N GLN A 206 11.78 9.98 -22.69
CA GLN A 206 12.27 11.23 -22.12
C GLN A 206 13.80 11.26 -21.91
N GLY A 207 14.54 10.29 -22.46
CA GLY A 207 16.00 10.19 -22.27
C GLY A 207 16.43 9.80 -20.85
N ARG A 208 15.52 9.29 -20.02
CA ARG A 208 15.79 8.88 -18.63
C ARG A 208 16.11 7.39 -18.56
N PRO A 209 17.01 6.96 -17.67
CA PRO A 209 17.31 5.54 -17.48
C PRO A 209 16.09 4.79 -16.94
N ARG A 210 16.05 3.48 -17.18
CA ARG A 210 15.04 2.56 -16.62
C ARG A 210 15.06 2.61 -15.08
N ILE A 211 13.96 2.20 -14.47
CA ILE A 211 13.84 2.05 -13.01
C ILE A 211 14.88 1.03 -12.55
N GLN A 212 15.65 1.43 -11.53
CA GLN A 212 16.49 0.54 -10.75
C GLN A 212 15.79 0.28 -9.43
N LYS A 213 15.51 -0.99 -9.13
CA LYS A 213 14.76 -1.40 -7.93
C LYS A 213 15.68 -1.41 -6.72
N GLY A 214 15.13 -1.14 -5.54
CA GLY A 214 15.86 -1.24 -4.27
C GLY A 214 16.93 -0.18 -4.00
N VAL A 215 16.98 0.92 -4.76
CA VAL A 215 18.04 1.95 -4.59
C VAL A 215 17.55 3.30 -4.07
N LYS A 216 16.25 3.58 -4.15
CA LYS A 216 15.68 4.86 -3.72
C LYS A 216 14.89 4.69 -2.44
N PHE A 217 15.14 5.55 -1.46
CA PHE A 217 14.44 5.57 -0.19
C PHE A 217 14.04 7.01 0.11
N TYR A 218 12.83 7.21 0.60
CA TYR A 218 12.36 8.54 0.97
C TYR A 218 13.27 9.14 2.05
N GLY A 219 13.56 10.44 1.94
CA GLY A 219 14.37 11.14 2.96
C GLY A 219 15.86 10.80 2.93
N ARG A 220 16.30 9.91 2.05
CA ARG A 220 17.71 9.64 1.77
C ARG A 220 18.03 10.15 0.37
N GLU A 221 18.93 11.13 0.27
CA GLU A 221 19.59 11.40 -1.00
C GLU A 221 20.20 10.07 -1.46
N ALA A 222 19.85 9.63 -2.66
CA ALA A 222 19.97 8.26 -3.12
C ALA A 222 21.28 7.58 -2.70
N ILE A 223 21.25 6.27 -2.43
CA ILE A 223 22.45 5.49 -2.14
C ILE A 223 23.39 5.62 -3.36
N SER A 224 24.37 6.52 -3.25
CA SER A 224 25.47 6.68 -4.18
C SER A 224 26.54 5.70 -3.77
N GLY A 225 26.40 4.47 -4.25
CA GLY A 225 27.40 3.44 -4.05
C GLY A 225 27.11 2.29 -4.98
N SER A 226 28.14 1.78 -5.64
CA SER A 226 28.13 0.63 -6.53
C SER A 226 27.78 -0.66 -5.77
N ALA A 227 26.57 -0.74 -5.21
CA ALA A 227 26.05 -1.97 -4.63
C ALA A 227 25.49 -2.84 -5.77
N PRO A 228 25.91 -4.12 -5.89
CA PRO A 228 25.31 -5.02 -6.86
C PRO A 228 23.81 -5.08 -6.58
N GLY A 229 22.98 -4.83 -7.60
CA GLY A 229 21.53 -4.71 -7.48
C GLY A 229 20.82 -6.01 -7.12
N ARG A 230 21.09 -6.56 -5.93
CA ARG A 230 20.53 -7.80 -5.39
C ARG A 230 19.37 -7.59 -4.41
N GLY A 231 18.83 -6.37 -4.32
CA GLY A 231 17.61 -6.12 -3.54
C GLY A 231 17.78 -6.28 -2.02
N GLU A 232 19.00 -6.18 -1.50
CA GLU A 232 19.22 -6.10 -0.05
C GLU A 232 18.73 -4.74 0.45
N TYR A 233 17.88 -4.77 1.48
CA TYR A 233 17.45 -3.57 2.17
C TYR A 233 18.70 -2.91 2.81
N PRO A 234 18.96 -1.62 2.59
CA PRO A 234 20.11 -0.96 3.20
C PRO A 234 19.99 -1.11 4.71
N SER A 235 21.01 -1.68 5.36
CA SER A 235 21.06 -1.79 6.82
C SER A 235 20.71 -0.43 7.43
N LEU A 236 19.60 -0.36 8.18
CA LEU A 236 19.24 0.84 8.91
C LEU A 236 20.31 1.03 10.00
N LYS A 237 21.13 2.07 9.90
CA LYS A 237 21.92 2.49 11.07
C LYS A 237 20.91 2.86 12.15
N ASN A 238 21.00 2.15 13.27
CA ASN A 238 20.16 2.35 14.43
C ASN A 238 20.34 3.81 14.91
N PRO A 239 19.28 4.61 15.10
CA PRO A 239 19.41 5.98 15.62
C PRO A 239 19.81 6.01 17.10
N ALA A 240 19.79 4.87 17.79
CA ALA A 240 20.45 4.65 19.05
C ALA A 240 21.80 3.97 18.76
N GLY A 241 22.89 4.74 18.91
CA GLY A 241 24.24 4.29 18.61
C GLY A 241 24.71 3.12 19.49
N GLU A 242 25.54 2.29 18.88
CA GLU A 242 26.83 1.90 19.46
C GLU A 242 27.94 2.56 18.62
#